data_AF-A0A4Y9JH01-F1
#
_entry.id   AF-A0A4Y9JH01-F1
#
_cell.length_a   1.000
_cell.length_b   1.000
_cell.length_c   1.000
_cell.angle_alpha   90.00
_cell.angle_beta   90.00
_cell.angle_gamma   90.00
#
_symmetry.space_group_name_H-M   'P 1'
#
loop_
_entity.id
_entity.type
_entity.pdbx_description
1 polymer ?
#
loop_
_entity_poly.entity_id
_entity_poly.type
_entity_poly.pdbx_seq_one_letter_code
_entity_poly.pdbx_strand_id
1 'polypeptide(L)' 'MAQFDTITKPKHYQGKHGLEAMAVVDNFIGNLAGKAAYCWGNVIKYLLRFQ' A
#
# COMPACT_ATOMS: atom_id res chain seq x y z
N MET A 1 22.42 11.27 0.64
CA MET A 1 21.11 10.81 0.14
C MET A 1 20.40 10.17 1.31
N ALA A 2 19.14 10.52 1.60
CA ALA A 2 18.41 9.89 2.69
C ALA A 2 18.34 8.37 2.44
N GLN A 3 18.63 7.57 3.47
CA GLN A 3 18.56 6.12 3.38
C GLN A 3 17.12 5.72 3.06
N PHE A 4 16.94 4.91 2.02
CA PHE A 4 15.62 4.46 1.61
C PHE A 4 15.05 3.52 2.68
N ASP A 5 13.89 3.85 3.25
CA ASP A 5 13.23 3.01 4.25
C ASP A 5 12.56 1.81 3.58
N THR A 6 13.27 0.69 3.58
CA THR A 6 12.78 -0.57 3.00
C THR A 6 11.80 -1.30 3.90
N ILE A 7 11.72 -0.94 5.19
CA ILE A 7 10.88 -1.63 6.18
C ILE A 7 9.49 -1.01 6.19
N THR A 8 9.39 0.31 6.37
CA THR A 8 8.09 0.98 6.49
C THR A 8 7.60 1.59 5.19
N LYS A 9 8.50 1.95 4.26
CA LYS A 9 8.16 2.62 2.99
C LYS A 9 8.83 2.00 1.76
N PRO A 10 8.64 0.69 1.52
CA PRO A 10 9.32 0.01 0.43
C PRO A 10 8.99 0.61 -0.95
N LYS A 11 10.00 0.68 -1.83
CA LYS A 11 9.93 1.37 -3.13
C LYS A 11 8.78 0.91 -4.02
N HIS A 12 8.44 -0.37 -3.96
CA HIS A 12 7.40 -0.96 -4.79
C HIS A 12 5.97 -0.61 -4.36
N TYR A 13 5.81 0.10 -3.24
CA TYR A 13 4.54 0.71 -2.82
C TYR A 13 4.51 2.23 -3.00
N GLN A 14 5.57 2.82 -3.55
CA GLN A 14 5.66 4.24 -3.84
C GLN A 14 5.31 4.46 -5.32
N GLY A 15 4.21 5.16 -5.62
CA GLY A 15 3.85 5.50 -6.99
C GLY A 15 4.75 6.57 -7.60
N LYS A 16 4.80 6.65 -8.94
CA LYS A 16 5.60 7.64 -9.69
C LYS A 16 5.44 9.09 -9.23
N HIS A 17 4.24 9.45 -8.75
CA HIS A 17 3.89 10.79 -8.27
C HIS A 17 3.84 10.92 -6.74
N GLY A 18 4.37 9.94 -6.00
CA GLY A 18 4.46 9.97 -4.53
C GLY A 18 3.25 9.42 -3.78
N LEU A 19 2.23 8.86 -4.48
CA LEU A 19 1.11 8.19 -3.81
C LEU A 19 1.56 6.83 -3.27
N GLU A 20 1.40 6.62 -1.96
CA GLU A 20 1.72 5.35 -1.31
C GLU A 20 0.55 4.35 -1.41
N ALA A 21 0.84 3.07 -1.66
CA ALA A 21 -0.18 2.02 -1.73
C ALA A 21 -0.98 1.90 -0.41
N MET A 22 -0.35 2.14 0.74
CA MET A 22 -1.04 2.13 2.03
C MET A 22 -2.01 3.31 2.17
N ALA A 23 -1.69 4.48 1.62
CA ALA A 23 -2.63 5.59 1.61
C ALA A 23 -3.90 5.26 0.82
N VAL A 24 -3.79 4.42 -0.23
CA VAL A 24 -4.97 3.90 -0.93
C VAL A 24 -5.74 2.89 -0.07
N VAL A 25 -5.03 1.98 0.61
CA VAL A 25 -5.69 1.03 1.53
C VAL A 25 -6.46 1.77 2.61
N ASP A 26 -5.83 2.71 3.32
CA ASP A 26 -6.45 3.45 4.43
C ASP A 26 -7.65 4.30 3.98
N ASN A 27 -7.61 4.87 2.78
CA ASN A 27 -8.72 5.68 2.25
C ASN A 27 -9.94 4.85 1.82
N PHE A 28 -9.74 3.61 1.36
CA PHE A 28 -10.81 2.84 0.69
C PHE A 28 -11.20 1.54 1.41
N ILE A 29 -10.54 1.16 2.51
CA ILE A 29 -10.86 -0.07 3.26
C ILE A 29 -12.23 -0.03 3.94
N GLY A 30 -12.75 1.17 4.22
CA GLY A 30 -14.04 1.37 4.87
C GLY A 30 -14.13 0.67 6.22
N ASN A 31 -15.19 -0.10 6.44
CA ASN A 31 -15.44 -0.84 7.69
C ASN A 31 -14.99 -2.31 7.63
N LEU A 32 -14.18 -2.70 6.64
CA LEU A 32 -13.65 -4.06 6.58
C LEU A 32 -12.75 -4.33 7.79
N ALA A 33 -12.88 -5.51 8.38
CA ALA A 33 -12.08 -5.94 9.51
C ALA A 33 -11.62 -7.39 9.36
N GLY A 34 -10.62 -7.78 10.18
CA GLY A 34 -10.10 -9.13 10.24
C GLY A 34 -9.63 -9.65 8.87
N LYS A 35 -10.05 -10.87 8.51
CA LYS A 35 -9.61 -11.54 7.28
C LYS A 35 -10.05 -10.80 6.02
N ALA A 36 -11.21 -10.14 6.04
CA ALA A 36 -11.72 -9.39 4.88
C ALA A 36 -10.83 -8.17 4.58
N ALA A 37 -10.50 -7.38 5.61
CA ALA A 37 -9.54 -6.28 5.52
C ALA A 37 -8.17 -6.74 5.02
N TYR A 38 -7.66 -7.85 5.57
CA TYR A 38 -6.38 -8.42 5.17
C TYR A 38 -6.36 -8.85 3.69
N CYS A 39 -7.37 -9.61 3.24
CA CYS A 39 -7.47 -10.05 1.85
C CYS A 39 -7.60 -8.86 0.90
N TRP A 40 -8.48 -7.90 1.22
CA TRP A 40 -8.69 -6.71 0.40
C TRP A 40 -7.44 -5.84 0.30
N GLY A 41 -6.78 -5.54 1.43
CA GLY A 41 -5.55 -4.74 1.44
C GLY A 41 -4.42 -5.40 0.68
N ASN A 42 -4.32 -6.75 0.72
CA ASN A 42 -3.36 -7.46 -0.12
C ASN A 42 -3.65 -7.29 -1.61
N VAL A 43 -4.91 -7.47 -2.03
CA VAL A 43 -5.29 -7.25 -3.44
C VAL A 43 -4.87 -5.86 -3.92
N ILE A 44 -5.20 -4.80 -3.16
CA ILE A 44 -4.83 -3.42 -3.52
C ILE A 44 -3.31 -3.25 -3.61
N LYS A 45 -2.56 -3.73 -2.61
CA LYS A 45 -1.08 -3.68 -2.63
C LYS A 45 -0.49 -4.35 -3.87
N TYR A 46 -1.00 -5.52 -4.26
CA TYR A 46 -0.47 -6.24 -5.42
C TYR A 46 -0.87 -5.58 -6.74
N LEU A 47 -2.05 -4.97 -6.84
CA LEU A 47 -2.46 -4.21 -8.03
C LEU A 47 -1.58 -2.96 -8.22
N LEU A 48 -1.33 -2.20 -7.15
CA LEU A 48 -0.53 -0.96 -7.21
C LEU A 48 0.99 -1.21 -7.28
N ARG A 49 1.43 -2.44 -6.99
CA ARG A 49 2.83 -2.85 -7.12
C ARG A 49 3.27 -2.96 -8.59
N PHE A 50 2.34 -3.24 -9.50
CA PHE A 50 2.62 -3.33 -10.92
C PHE A 50 2.54 -1.93 -11.54
N GLN A 51 3.69 -1.28 -11.65
CA GLN A 51 3.86 0.08 -12.14
C GLN A 51 5.09 0.18 -13.03
#